data_AF-A0A562HFI8-F1
#
_entry.id   AF-A0A562HFI8-F1
#
_cell.length_a   1.000
_cell.length_b   1.000
_cell.length_c   1.000
_cell.angle_alpha   90.00
_cell.angle_beta   90.00
_cell.angle_gamma   90.00
#
_symmetry.space_group_name_H-M   'P 1'
#
loop_
_entity.id
_entity.type
_entity.pdbx_description
1 polymer ?
#
loop_
_entity_poly.entity_id
_entity_poly.type
_entity_poly.pdbx_seq_one_letter_code
_entity_poly.pdbx_strand_id
1 'polypeptide(L)'
;MGNLPEQSPGKILRKNAEGDGGGMSTWVIDEKGQWQYGGGKKDWARAAEIAGGCPCFAPDHEDEQTAAEEISCYNCRFRRWTESSFTCMKR
;
A
#
# COMPACT_ATOMS: atom_id res chain seq x y z
N MET A 1 -44.87 23.49 -0.77
CA MET A 1 -44.01 23.54 -1.97
C MET A 1 -42.62 24.01 -1.56
N GLY A 2 -41.56 23.39 -2.09
CA GLY A 2 -40.15 23.80 -1.94
C GLY A 2 -39.32 22.86 -1.04
N ASN A 3 -38.98 21.65 -1.52
CA ASN A 3 -37.68 21.24 -2.10
C ASN A 3 -36.55 20.95 -1.06
N LEU A 4 -36.19 19.66 -0.97
CA LEU A 4 -34.90 19.09 -0.52
C LEU A 4 -33.78 19.47 -1.53
N PRO A 5 -32.44 19.36 -1.25
CA PRO A 5 -31.80 18.09 -0.84
C PRO A 5 -30.60 18.21 0.15
N GLU A 6 -30.46 17.25 1.06
CA GLU A 6 -29.53 16.10 1.02
C GLU A 6 -28.07 16.40 1.38
N GLN A 7 -27.68 15.86 2.55
CA GLN A 7 -26.41 15.18 2.87
C GLN A 7 -25.16 15.64 2.10
N SER A 8 -24.24 16.31 2.78
CA SER A 8 -22.85 16.47 2.32
C SER A 8 -21.98 15.30 2.81
N PRO A 9 -21.43 14.44 1.93
CA PRO A 9 -20.44 13.45 2.32
C PRO A 9 -19.02 14.02 2.19
N GLY A 10 -18.13 13.59 3.09
CA GLY A 10 -16.70 13.46 2.81
C GLY A 10 -15.90 14.76 2.69
N LYS A 11 -15.53 15.34 3.85
CA LYS A 11 -14.36 16.23 3.88
C LYS A 11 -13.10 15.36 3.85
N ILE A 12 -12.65 15.01 2.65
CA ILE A 12 -11.37 14.34 2.40
C ILE A 12 -10.27 15.30 2.89
N LEU A 13 -9.77 15.07 4.10
CA LEU A 13 -8.58 15.73 4.59
C LEU A 13 -7.38 15.20 3.79
N ARG A 14 -7.09 15.86 2.67
CA ARG A 14 -5.83 15.74 1.95
C ARG A 14 -4.68 16.08 2.92
N LYS A 15 -4.03 15.05 3.46
CA LYS A 15 -2.72 15.22 4.09
C LYS A 15 -1.68 15.16 2.97
N ASN A 16 -1.17 16.34 2.63
CA ASN A 16 0.03 16.47 1.81
C ASN A 16 1.19 15.78 2.54
N ALA A 17 1.64 14.65 2.01
CA ALA A 17 2.95 14.11 2.29
C ALA A 17 3.90 14.72 1.25
N GLU A 18 4.55 15.82 1.61
CA GLU A 18 5.66 16.37 0.82
C GLU A 18 6.94 15.67 1.26
N GLY A 19 7.60 14.98 0.33
CA GLY A 19 8.90 14.34 0.54
C GLY A 19 9.30 13.41 -0.61
N ASP A 20 10.14 13.95 -1.51
CA ASP A 20 11.00 13.29 -2.49
C ASP A 20 10.42 12.80 -3.85
N GLY A 21 11.11 13.23 -4.91
CA GLY A 21 10.71 13.10 -6.30
C GLY A 21 11.21 11.83 -6.98
N GLY A 22 10.41 11.36 -7.94
CA GLY A 22 10.83 10.44 -9.00
C GLY A 22 10.33 9.00 -8.87
N GLY A 23 9.25 8.66 -9.59
CA GLY A 23 9.04 7.29 -10.10
C GLY A 23 7.75 6.58 -9.66
N MET A 24 6.64 6.80 -10.41
CA MET A 24 5.46 5.92 -10.53
C MET A 24 4.96 5.26 -9.23
N SER A 25 4.12 5.98 -8.48
CA SER A 25 3.56 5.60 -7.18
C SER A 25 2.63 4.40 -7.26
N THR A 26 3.16 3.19 -7.07
CA THR A 26 2.42 1.94 -6.91
C THR A 26 1.71 1.84 -5.53
N TRP A 27 1.60 2.92 -4.76
CA TRP A 27 0.97 2.91 -3.43
C TRP A 27 -0.23 3.85 -3.41
N VAL A 28 -1.36 3.35 -2.93
CA VAL A 28 -2.65 4.05 -2.83
C VAL A 28 -3.06 4.10 -1.36
N ILE A 29 -3.62 5.21 -0.90
CA ILE A 29 -4.13 5.31 0.47
C ILE A 29 -5.61 4.89 0.45
N ASP A 30 -5.95 3.86 1.22
CA ASP A 30 -7.32 3.38 1.42
C ASP A 30 -8.16 4.38 2.22
N GLU A 31 -9.49 4.22 2.24
CA GLU A 31 -10.42 5.02 3.06
C GLU A 31 -10.03 5.06 4.56
N LYS A 32 -9.36 4.02 5.07
CA LYS A 32 -8.82 3.97 6.44
C LYS A 32 -7.51 4.73 6.64
N GLY A 33 -6.98 5.38 5.60
CA GLY A 33 -5.68 6.04 5.63
C GLY A 33 -4.49 5.08 5.58
N GLN A 34 -4.69 3.84 5.14
CA GLN A 34 -3.64 2.81 5.08
C GLN A 34 -3.01 2.75 3.69
N TRP A 35 -1.68 2.62 3.61
CA TRP A 35 -0.96 2.46 2.34
C TRP A 35 -1.19 1.06 1.77
N GLN A 36 -2.07 0.96 0.77
CA GLN A 36 -2.32 -0.24 -0.02
C GLN A 36 -1.42 -0.28 -1.26
N TYR A 37 -0.90 -1.46 -1.55
CA TYR A 37 -0.14 -1.69 -2.76
C TYR A 37 -1.08 -1.74 -3.98
N GLY A 38 -0.88 -0.84 -4.93
CA GLY A 38 -1.66 -0.67 -6.15
C GLY A 38 -1.29 -1.61 -7.29
N GLY A 39 -0.17 -2.35 -7.20
CA GLY A 39 0.20 -3.36 -8.21
C GLY A 39 -0.63 -4.65 -8.14
N GLY A 40 -1.38 -4.85 -7.05
CA GLY A 40 -2.13 -6.09 -6.82
C GLY A 40 -1.26 -7.22 -6.32
N LYS A 41 -1.73 -8.48 -6.43
CA LYS A 41 -1.03 -9.69 -5.94
C LYS A 41 -0.04 -10.34 -6.91
N LYS A 42 0.06 -9.84 -8.14
CA LYS A 42 0.86 -10.46 -9.21
C LYS A 42 2.05 -9.62 -9.65
N ASP A 43 2.25 -8.47 -9.02
CA ASP A 43 3.28 -7.49 -9.38
C ASP A 43 4.57 -7.74 -8.57
N TRP A 44 5.13 -8.94 -8.76
CA TRP A 44 6.29 -9.47 -8.02
C TRP A 44 7.55 -8.62 -8.19
N ALA A 45 7.91 -8.32 -9.44
CA ALA A 45 9.11 -7.56 -9.78
C ALA A 45 9.10 -6.16 -9.16
N ARG A 46 7.96 -5.46 -9.23
CA ARG A 46 7.81 -4.11 -8.67
C ARG A 46 7.84 -4.15 -7.13
N ALA A 47 7.22 -5.16 -6.52
CA ALA A 47 7.26 -5.34 -5.07
C ALA A 47 8.67 -5.66 -4.55
N ALA A 48 9.47 -6.39 -5.33
CA ALA A 48 10.88 -6.66 -5.05
C ALA A 48 11.73 -5.39 -5.16
N GLU A 49 11.56 -4.61 -6.23
CA GLU A 49 12.25 -3.32 -6.40
C GLU A 49 11.96 -2.36 -5.23
N ILE A 50 10.70 -2.25 -4.82
CA ILE A 50 10.29 -1.40 -3.70
C ILE A 50 10.88 -1.90 -2.38
N ALA A 51 10.88 -3.21 -2.14
CA ALA A 51 11.45 -3.79 -0.93
C ALA A 51 12.97 -3.61 -0.86
N GLY A 52 13.66 -3.74 -2.00
CA GLY A 52 15.10 -3.52 -2.10
C GLY A 52 15.55 -2.11 -1.68
N GLY A 53 14.69 -1.10 -1.88
CA GLY A 53 14.92 0.27 -1.42
C GLY A 53 14.25 0.63 -0.09
N CYS A 54 13.57 -0.32 0.59
CA CYS A 54 12.75 -0.01 1.75
C CYS A 54 13.56 -0.14 3.07
N PRO A 55 13.78 0.96 3.81
CA PRO A 55 14.53 0.92 5.07
C PRO A 55 13.77 0.19 6.20
N CYS A 56 12.44 0.05 6.06
CA CYS A 56 11.59 -0.63 7.02
C CYS A 56 11.31 -2.09 6.64
N PHE A 57 11.93 -2.61 5.58
CA PHE A 57 11.73 -3.99 5.16
C PHE A 57 12.23 -4.94 6.25
N ALA A 58 11.37 -5.90 6.60
CA ALA A 58 11.70 -6.99 7.49
C ALA A 58 11.16 -8.27 6.88
N PRO A 59 12.02 -9.24 6.53
CA PRO A 59 11.57 -10.50 5.96
C PRO A 59 10.64 -11.22 6.95
N ASP A 60 9.62 -11.87 6.42
CA ASP A 60 8.75 -12.78 7.16
C ASP A 60 9.45 -14.13 7.38
N HIS A 61 8.82 -15.03 8.13
CA HIS A 61 9.34 -16.38 8.28
C HIS A 61 9.40 -17.10 6.93
N GLU A 62 10.39 -17.98 6.76
CA GLU A 62 10.65 -18.65 5.48
C GLU A 62 9.44 -19.43 4.96
N ASP A 63 8.71 -20.13 5.85
CA ASP A 63 7.46 -20.85 5.53
C ASP A 63 6.27 -19.94 5.16
N GLU A 64 6.35 -18.62 5.45
CA GLU A 64 5.31 -17.63 5.18
C GLU A 64 5.65 -16.75 3.95
N GLN A 65 6.80 -16.99 3.31
CA GLN A 65 7.20 -16.29 2.09
C GLN A 65 6.36 -16.74 0.90
N THR A 66 5.89 -15.77 0.12
CA THR A 66 4.99 -15.98 -1.04
C THR A 66 5.69 -15.69 -2.37
N ALA A 67 6.68 -14.79 -2.37
CA ALA A 67 7.50 -14.48 -3.54
C ALA A 67 8.77 -15.35 -3.55
N ALA A 68 9.28 -15.66 -4.74
CA ALA A 68 10.56 -16.36 -4.88
C ALA A 68 11.75 -15.46 -4.48
N GLU A 69 11.59 -14.15 -4.65
CA GLU A 69 12.57 -13.14 -4.26
C GLU A 69 12.54 -12.93 -2.74
N GLU A 70 13.65 -13.22 -2.06
CA GLU A 70 13.81 -13.05 -0.60
C GLU A 70 13.48 -11.62 -0.15
N ILE A 71 13.87 -10.62 -0.96
CA ILE A 71 13.61 -9.20 -0.71
C ILE A 71 12.42 -8.77 -1.57
N SER A 72 11.21 -8.93 -1.04
CA SER A 72 9.96 -8.51 -1.69
C SER A 72 8.93 -8.00 -0.70
N CYS A 73 8.11 -7.01 -1.07
CA CYS A 73 7.04 -6.52 -0.18
C CYS A 73 6.05 -7.65 0.16
N TYR A 74 5.94 -8.65 -0.73
CA TYR A 74 5.19 -9.89 -0.49
C TYR A 74 5.82 -10.84 0.50
N ASN A 75 7.08 -10.63 0.88
CA ASN A 75 7.78 -11.40 1.91
C ASN A 75 8.07 -10.52 3.13
N CYS A 76 7.44 -9.35 3.24
CA CYS A 76 7.62 -8.45 4.38
C CYS A 76 6.64 -8.80 5.51
N ARG A 77 7.10 -8.84 6.76
CA ARG A 77 6.27 -9.10 7.95
C ARG A 77 5.24 -8.01 8.26
N PHE A 78 5.48 -6.80 7.75
CA PHE A 78 4.58 -5.67 7.91
C PHE A 78 3.48 -5.61 6.85
N ARG A 79 3.42 -6.60 5.94
CA ARG A 79 2.35 -6.70 4.96
C ARG A 79 1.06 -7.19 5.63
N ARG A 80 -0.08 -6.71 5.14
CA ARG A 80 -1.41 -7.20 5.54
C ARG A 80 -2.21 -7.47 4.28
N TRP A 81 -2.46 -8.74 4.01
CA TRP A 81 -3.18 -9.15 2.81
C TRP A 81 -4.59 -8.58 2.78
N THR A 82 -5.00 -8.09 1.62
CA THR A 82 -6.37 -7.73 1.29
C THR A 82 -6.92 -8.72 0.27
N GLU A 83 -8.17 -8.55 -0.15
CA GLU A 83 -8.78 -9.43 -1.15
C GLU A 83 -8.03 -9.36 -2.49
N SER A 84 -7.64 -8.16 -2.92
CA SER A 84 -7.01 -7.89 -4.22
C SER A 84 -5.51 -7.59 -4.17
N SER A 85 -4.95 -7.28 -3.00
CA SER A 85 -3.54 -6.86 -2.82
C SER A 85 -3.08 -7.05 -1.36
N PHE A 86 -2.32 -6.09 -0.82
CA PHE A 86 -1.91 -5.99 0.58
C PHE A 86 -1.68 -4.53 0.98
N THR A 87 -1.70 -4.23 2.28
CA THR A 87 -1.32 -2.93 2.86
C THR A 87 -0.01 -3.02 3.63
N CYS A 88 0.73 -1.90 3.68
CA CYS A 88 1.97 -1.76 4.45
C CYS A 88 1.70 -1.04 5.78
N MET A 89 2.12 -1.65 6.89
CA MET A 89 1.91 -1.13 8.24
C MET A 89 3.05 -0.22 8.77
N LYS A 90 4.07 0.09 7.97
CA LYS A 90 5.29 0.81 8.39
C LYS A 90 5.65 2.03 7.55
N ARG A 91 4.75 2.45 6.66
CA ARG A 91 4.93 3.58 5.74
C ARG A 91 4.02 4.74 6.14
#